data_AF-A0A429YM09-F1
#
_entry.id   AF-A0A429YM09-F1
#
_cell.length_a   1.000
_cell.length_b   1.000
_cell.length_c   1.000
_cell.angle_alpha   90.00
_cell.angle_beta   90.00
_cell.angle_gamma   90.00
#
_symmetry.space_group_name_H-M   'P 1'
#
loop_
_entity.id
_entity.type
_entity.pdbx_description
1 polymer ?
#
loop_
_entity_poly.entity_id
_entity_poly.type
_entity_poly.pdbx_seq_one_letter_code
_entity_poly.pdbx_strand_id
1 'polypeptide(L)' 'MVRFIYPDDTFCFRPLHTVQAIFFDDSGLFVARVLKADGNPYVFEIKGFELIESGKIYP' A
#
# COMPACT_ATOMS: atom_id res chain seq x y z
N MET A 1 -2.17 8.94 -5.58
CA MET A 1 -1.63 8.29 -4.36
C MET A 1 -2.28 6.92 -4.23
N VAL A 2 -1.72 6.03 -3.42
CA VAL A 2 -2.35 4.76 -3.07
C VAL A 2 -2.75 4.82 -1.60
N ARG A 3 -4.01 4.56 -1.29
CA ARG A 3 -4.48 4.28 0.07
C ARG A 3 -4.40 2.77 0.28
N PHE A 4 -3.63 2.33 1.26
CA PHE A 4 -3.61 0.93 1.68
C PHE A 4 -4.49 0.77 2.91
N ILE A 5 -5.35 -0.25 2.88
CA ILE A 5 -6.23 -0.64 3.99
C ILE A 5 -5.59 -1.86 4.64
N TYR A 6 -5.25 -1.76 5.92
CA TYR A 6 -4.67 -2.84 6.69
C TYR A 6 -5.75 -3.83 7.17
N PRO A 7 -5.37 -5.03 7.64
CA PRO A 7 -6.32 -6.02 8.18
C PRO A 7 -7.20 -5.51 9.33
N ASP A 8 -6.71 -4.54 10.11
CA ASP A 8 -7.41 -3.91 11.23
C ASP A 8 -8.28 -2.70 10.85
N ASP A 9 -8.56 -2.53 9.55
CA ASP A 9 -9.31 -1.40 8.96
C ASP A 9 -8.67 -0.02 9.11
N THR A 10 -7.46 0.07 9.69
CA THR A 10 -6.66 1.29 9.61
C THR A 10 -6.11 1.47 8.21
N PHE A 11 -5.64 2.67 7.88
CA PHE A 11 -5.11 2.95 6.55
C PHE A 11 -3.89 3.86 6.58
N CYS A 12 -3.09 3.76 5.52
CA CYS A 12 -2.02 4.72 5.24
C CYS A 12 -2.05 5.15 3.78
N PHE A 13 -1.42 6.29 3.49
CA PHE A 13 -1.22 6.74 2.13
C PHE A 13 0.24 6.60 1.71
N ARG A 14 0.44 6.24 0.44
CA ARG A 14 1.76 6.19 -0.21
C ARG A 14 1.75 6.91 -1.56
N PRO A 15 2.84 7.60 -1.93
CA PRO A 15 3.03 8.06 -3.29
C PRO A 15 3.02 6.88 -4.27
N LEU A 16 2.43 7.05 -5.45
CA LEU A 16 2.29 5.96 -6.41
C LEU A 16 3.66 5.40 -6.86
N HIS A 17 4.65 6.29 -7.04
CA HIS A 17 5.97 5.92 -7.51
C HIS A 17 6.82 5.15 -6.48
N THR A 18 6.39 5.04 -5.21
CA THR A 18 7.07 4.20 -4.23
C THR A 18 6.49 2.78 -4.16
N VAL A 19 5.36 2.53 -4.80
CA VAL A 19 4.71 1.21 -4.82
C VAL A 19 5.30 0.37 -5.95
N GLN A 20 5.93 -0.76 -5.59
CA GLN A 20 6.56 -1.64 -6.58
C GLN A 20 5.63 -2.75 -7.06
N ALA A 21 4.87 -3.36 -6.16
CA ALA A 21 3.96 -4.46 -6.50
C ALA A 21 2.86 -4.63 -5.43
N ILE A 22 1.71 -5.14 -5.85
CA ILE A 22 0.60 -5.59 -5.00
C ILE A 22 0.22 -6.99 -5.49
N PHE A 23 0.28 -7.99 -4.62
CA PHE A 23 0.17 -9.40 -5.01
C PHE A 23 -0.22 -10.27 -3.81
N PHE A 24 -0.57 -11.54 -4.08
CA PHE A 24 -0.67 -12.56 -3.03
C PHE A 24 0.68 -13.26 -2.89
N ASP A 25 1.17 -13.40 -1.66
CA ASP A 25 2.41 -14.12 -1.40
C ASP A 25 2.22 -15.65 -1.42
N ASP A 26 3.30 -16.40 -1.20
CA ASP A 26 3.29 -17.87 -1.20
C ASP A 26 2.44 -18.47 -0.07
N SER A 27 2.10 -17.67 0.95
CA SER A 27 1.21 -18.06 2.06
C SER A 27 -0.26 -17.72 1.77
N GLY A 28 -0.54 -17.07 0.64
CA GLY A 28 -1.87 -16.61 0.25
C GLY A 28 -2.28 -15.29 0.94
N LEU A 29 -1.36 -14.57 1.59
CA LEU A 29 -1.64 -13.26 2.17
C LEU A 29 -1.64 -12.19 1.09
N PHE A 30 -2.59 -11.26 1.17
CA PHE A 30 -2.62 -10.12 0.26
C PHE A 30 -1.65 -9.05 0.75
N VAL A 31 -0.63 -8.73 -0.05
CA VAL A 31 0.50 -7.89 0.39
C VAL A 31 0.83 -6.78 -0.60
N ALA A 32 1.44 -5.72 -0.08
CA ALA A 32 2.03 -4.64 -0.87
C ALA A 32 3.55 -4.55 -0.63
N ARG A 33 4.33 -4.49 -1.71
CA ARG A 33 5.76 -4.18 -1.69
C ARG A 33 5.99 -2.72 -2.08
N VAL A 34 6.58 -1.94 -1.19
CA VAL A 34 6.84 -0.52 -1.41
C VAL A 34 8.25 -0.12 -0.97
N LEU A 35 8.73 1.02 -1.45
CA LEU A 35 10.03 1.59 -1.10
C LEU A 35 9.94 2.46 0.16
N LYS A 36 10.92 2.30 1.06
CA LYS A 36 11.20 3.23 2.16
C LYS A 36 11.90 4.49 1.62
N ALA A 37 12.03 5.50 2.49
CA ALA A 37 12.75 6.74 2.17
C ALA A 37 14.24 6.52 1.84
N ASP A 38 14.86 5.48 2.40
CA ASP A 38 16.24 5.06 2.12
C ASP A 38 16.37 4.22 0.83
N GLY A 39 15.26 3.98 0.12
CA GLY A 39 15.22 3.17 -1.10
C GLY A 39 15.15 1.65 -0.87
N ASN A 40 15.15 1.18 0.38
CA ASN A 40 15.00 -0.25 0.66
C ASN A 40 13.53 -0.68 0.53
N PRO A 41 13.24 -1.80 -0.17
CA PRO A 41 11.88 -2.31 -0.24
C PRO A 41 11.44 -2.91 1.11
N TYR A 42 10.15 -2.81 1.39
CA TYR A 42 9.51 -3.56 2.46
C TYR A 42 8.13 -4.05 2.03
N VAL A 43 7.71 -5.17 2.61
CA VAL A 43 6.44 -5.85 2.32
C VAL A 43 5.58 -5.84 3.57
N PHE A 44 4.29 -5.62 3.41
CA PHE A 44 3.31 -5.67 4.50
C PHE A 44 1.96 -6.18 4.01
N GLU A 45 1.22 -6.80 4.92
CA GLU A 45 -0.13 -7.31 4.68
C GLU A 45 -1.13 -6.16 4.52
N ILE A 46 -2.05 -6.31 3.58
CA ILE A 46 -3.15 -5.41 3.31
C ILE A 46 -4.43 -6.21 3.13
N LYS A 47 -5.57 -5.62 3.47
CA LYS A 47 -6.89 -6.13 3.11
C LYS A 47 -7.39 -5.56 1.78
N GLY A 48 -6.89 -4.40 1.38
CA GLY A 48 -7.31 -3.71 0.16
C GLY A 48 -6.45 -2.50 -0.17
N PHE A 49 -6.67 -1.93 -1.35
CA PHE A 49 -6.05 -0.68 -1.76
C PHE A 49 -6.98 0.13 -2.67
N GLU A 50 -6.80 1.45 -2.68
CA GLU A 50 -7.52 2.38 -3.54
C GLU A 50 -6.55 3.34 -4.22
N LEU A 51 -6.72 3.54 -5.53
CA LEU A 51 -6.06 4.64 -6.23
C LEU A 51 -6.83 5.93 -5.96
N ILE A 52 -6.15 6.88 -5.34
CA ILE A 52 -6.74 8.16 -4.97
C ILE A 52 -6.11 9.33 -5.72
N GLU A 53 -6.93 10.34 -5.98
CA GLU A 53 -6.59 11.59 -6.63
C GLU A 53 -5.68 12.44 -5.74
N SER A 54 -4.72 13.12 -6.35
CA SER A 54 -3.80 14.01 -5.63
C SER A 54 -4.53 15.28 -5.20
N GLY A 55 -4.32 15.71 -3.95
CA GLY A 55 -4.91 16.95 -3.42
C GLY A 55 -6.39 16.87 -3.05
N LYS A 56 -7.01 15.68 -3.13
CA LYS A 56 -8.38 15.45 -2.69
C LYS A 56 -8.41 14.96 -1.25
N ILE A 57 -9.28 15.55 -0.43
CA ILE A 57 -9.55 15.08 0.93
C ILE A 57 -10.59 13.95 0.84
N TYR A 58 -10.25 12.79 1.40
CA TYR A 58 -11.14 11.64 1.48
C TYR A 58 -11.71 11.55 2.90
N PRO A 59 -13.05 11.53 3.07
CA PRO A 59 -13.71 11.42 4.38
C PRO A 59 -13.46 10.07 5.06
#